data_AF-A0A7R9MXU9-F1
#
_entry.id   AF-A0A7R9MXU9-F1
#
_cell.length_a   1.000
_cell.length_b   1.000
_cell.length_c   1.000
_cell.angle_alpha   90.00
_cell.angle_beta   90.00
_cell.angle_gamma   90.00
#
_symmetry.space_group_name_H-M   'P 1'
#
loop_
_entity.id
_entity.type
_entity.pdbx_description
1 polymer ?
#
loop_
_entity_poly.entity_id
_entity_poly.type
_entity_poly.pdbx_seq_one_letter_code
_entity_poly.pdbx_strand_id
1 'polypeptide(L)'
;MRETKEKIEKFVNDIIKKNDIVFLDVLWIFSYSIPSQSGYHNNKGDFKKWFGKICIRHLQKKYNLRQEEIKEKMKIFVDFLNNIPDFLSKESFYEDDKLLRNMLINKTSEILIRNIRSKIPNLSDLDRKILSFVLHYIPIRIQDSIKKAEDRRKEYPDCKDKYGFLSDFYVRVDKETGSIAYFEIDTKEWTHLFNLLFDEELKEQRFKVKSYRRGAGLIIFPQEQHEEYSFWQFGDELVKVGIGYWTFSISAKGNVRIEFIIPNFIYEAIKDYKDKLPKIENFEEKINEIKKEKEWSLDDFEETEAVSEVLESEIEASMISNPEILEEGVELVGNQYPTSVGYIDILCRDKNGNFVVVELKRGAGSYKAVGQIQKYMVWVSENLAKDRQVRGIIVVKEHDQELEYTVKGSKFPIEIKIFGQEPPTGENIKYCSRCGKPNPKSAKYCIKCGQEFWM
;
A
#
# COMPACT_ATOMS: atom_id res chain seq x y z
N MET A 1 7.16 -24.10 29.55
CA MET A 1 7.17 -22.70 30.02
C MET A 1 8.52 -22.20 30.52
N ARG A 2 9.13 -22.73 31.60
CA ARG A 2 10.40 -22.19 32.15
C ARG A 2 11.57 -22.23 31.16
N GLU A 3 11.75 -23.37 30.48
CA GLU A 3 12.82 -23.53 29.47
C GLU A 3 12.60 -22.66 28.22
N THR A 4 11.37 -22.60 27.70
CA THR A 4 10.99 -21.73 26.57
C THR A 4 11.32 -20.27 26.87
N LYS A 5 10.92 -19.78 28.06
CA LYS A 5 11.22 -18.42 28.51
C LYS A 5 12.71 -18.14 28.55
N GLU A 6 13.50 -19.00 29.20
CA GLU A 6 14.94 -18.84 29.33
C GLU A 6 15.63 -18.80 27.95
N LYS A 7 15.18 -19.62 26.99
CA LYS A 7 15.70 -19.66 25.62
C LYS A 7 15.38 -18.39 24.83
N ILE A 8 14.12 -17.92 24.84
CA ILE A 8 13.74 -16.68 24.14
C ILE A 8 14.47 -15.49 24.78
N GLU A 9 14.56 -15.45 26.12
CA GLU A 9 15.24 -14.36 26.83
C GLU A 9 16.73 -14.30 26.49
N LYS A 10 17.43 -15.44 26.54
CA LYS A 10 18.83 -15.53 26.14
C LYS A 10 19.02 -15.03 24.71
N PHE A 11 18.17 -15.47 23.79
CA PHE A 11 18.25 -15.08 22.40
C PHE A 11 18.05 -13.57 22.19
N VAL A 12 17.02 -12.97 22.81
CA VAL A 12 16.77 -11.52 22.73
C VAL A 12 17.94 -10.74 23.34
N ASN A 13 18.49 -11.17 24.48
CA ASN A 13 19.66 -10.53 25.09
C ASN A 13 20.89 -10.61 24.18
N ASP A 14 21.12 -11.72 23.48
CA ASP A 14 22.22 -11.88 22.53
C ASP A 14 22.09 -10.93 21.33
N ILE A 15 20.87 -10.74 20.82
CA ILE A 15 20.58 -9.77 19.75
C ILE A 15 20.85 -8.33 20.22
N ILE A 16 20.39 -7.98 21.42
CA ILE A 16 20.63 -6.67 22.04
C ILE A 16 22.13 -6.42 22.21
N LYS A 17 22.88 -7.40 22.72
CA LYS A 17 24.33 -7.31 22.92
C LYS A 17 25.08 -7.08 21.60
N LYS A 18 24.58 -7.64 20.49
CA LYS A 18 25.11 -7.43 19.14
C LYS A 18 24.69 -6.10 18.51
N ASN A 19 23.80 -5.34 19.16
CA ASN A 19 23.19 -4.12 18.63
C ASN A 19 22.52 -4.34 17.26
N ASP A 20 21.91 -5.50 17.05
CA ASP A 20 21.33 -5.89 15.77
C ASP A 20 19.87 -5.40 15.66
N ILE A 21 19.73 -4.09 15.45
CA ILE A 21 18.42 -3.41 15.38
C ILE A 21 17.56 -3.96 14.23
N VAL A 22 18.18 -4.35 13.11
CA VAL A 22 17.49 -4.98 11.98
C VAL A 22 16.77 -6.25 12.44
N PHE A 23 17.44 -7.08 13.24
CA PHE A 23 16.84 -8.30 13.74
C PHE A 23 15.78 -8.03 14.83
N LEU A 24 15.93 -6.97 15.63
CA LEU A 24 14.86 -6.54 16.54
C LEU A 24 13.57 -6.21 15.78
N ASP A 25 13.64 -5.56 14.63
CA ASP A 25 12.46 -5.32 13.79
C ASP A 25 11.83 -6.62 13.28
N VAL A 26 12.63 -7.64 12.93
CA VAL A 26 12.10 -8.97 12.56
C VAL A 26 11.27 -9.56 13.71
N LEU A 27 11.77 -9.47 14.95
CA LEU A 27 11.05 -9.95 16.13
C LEU A 27 9.77 -9.15 16.39
N TRP A 28 9.80 -7.84 16.19
CA TRP A 28 8.60 -7.00 16.35
C TRP A 28 7.56 -7.29 15.28
N ILE A 29 7.93 -7.37 14.00
CA ILE A 29 7.04 -7.78 12.91
C ILE A 29 6.43 -9.13 13.22
N PHE A 30 7.23 -10.10 13.68
CA PHE A 30 6.75 -11.43 14.02
C PHE A 30 5.72 -11.35 15.15
N SER A 31 6.06 -10.70 16.25
CA SER A 31 5.16 -10.59 17.41
C SER A 31 3.82 -9.98 17.03
N TYR A 32 3.79 -8.92 16.20
CA TYR A 32 2.55 -8.27 15.76
C TYR A 32 1.80 -8.99 14.65
N SER A 33 2.39 -10.02 14.05
CA SER A 33 1.73 -10.81 13.02
C SER A 33 1.18 -12.14 13.53
N ILE A 34 1.45 -12.51 14.80
CA ILE A 34 0.90 -13.73 15.41
C ILE A 34 -0.64 -13.61 15.43
N PRO A 35 -1.37 -14.48 14.68
CA PRO A 35 -2.82 -14.40 14.59
C PRO A 35 -3.47 -15.13 15.78
N SER A 36 -4.77 -15.43 15.68
CA SER A 36 -5.39 -16.38 16.61
C SER A 36 -4.73 -17.77 16.52
N GLN A 37 -4.81 -18.54 17.60
CA GLN A 37 -4.27 -19.90 17.65
C GLN A 37 -4.72 -20.76 16.45
N SER A 38 -6.01 -20.71 16.13
CA SER A 38 -6.58 -21.44 14.98
C SER A 38 -6.09 -20.90 13.64
N GLY A 39 -5.94 -19.57 13.50
CA GLY A 39 -5.32 -18.94 12.34
C GLY A 39 -3.91 -19.47 12.08
N TYR A 40 -3.07 -19.52 13.13
CA TYR A 40 -1.68 -19.96 13.03
C TYR A 40 -1.55 -21.45 12.70
N HIS A 41 -2.21 -22.32 13.48
CA HIS A 41 -2.02 -23.76 13.31
C HIS A 41 -2.68 -24.32 12.04
N ASN A 42 -3.80 -23.75 11.59
CA ASN A 42 -4.46 -24.22 10.36
C ASN A 42 -3.73 -23.73 9.10
N ASN A 43 -2.99 -22.62 9.18
CA ASN A 43 -2.39 -21.94 8.01
C ASN A 43 -0.89 -21.70 8.17
N LYS A 44 -0.16 -22.61 8.84
CA LYS A 44 1.26 -22.44 9.17
C LYS A 44 2.15 -22.20 7.94
N GLY A 45 1.81 -22.79 6.79
CA GLY A 45 2.51 -22.58 5.52
C GLY A 45 2.34 -21.14 5.00
N ASP A 46 1.10 -20.66 4.93
CA ASP A 46 0.80 -19.30 4.47
C ASP A 46 1.33 -18.25 5.43
N PHE A 47 1.27 -18.51 6.74
CA PHE A 47 1.88 -17.65 7.75
C PHE A 47 3.38 -17.44 7.47
N LYS A 48 4.14 -18.51 7.22
CA LYS A 48 5.57 -18.41 6.90
C LYS A 48 5.81 -17.59 5.63
N LYS A 49 5.00 -17.83 4.59
CA LYS A 49 5.09 -17.12 3.30
C LYS A 49 4.84 -15.61 3.47
N TRP A 50 3.78 -15.24 4.19
CA TRP A 50 3.42 -13.86 4.42
C TRP A 50 4.37 -13.14 5.36
N PHE A 51 4.83 -13.81 6.42
CA PHE A 51 5.86 -13.27 7.30
C PHE A 51 7.13 -12.91 6.53
N GLY A 52 7.61 -13.80 5.66
CA GLY A 52 8.75 -13.52 4.79
C GLY A 52 8.53 -12.30 3.87
N LYS A 53 7.36 -12.20 3.23
CA LYS A 53 7.02 -11.05 2.37
C LYS A 53 7.01 -9.72 3.14
N ILE A 54 6.40 -9.71 4.32
CA ILE A 54 6.31 -8.52 5.16
C ILE A 54 7.70 -8.11 5.64
N CYS A 55 8.53 -9.05 6.09
CA CYS A 55 9.93 -8.77 6.45
C CYS A 55 10.73 -8.22 5.27
N ILE A 56 10.60 -8.79 4.07
CA ILE A 56 11.27 -8.27 2.88
C ILE A 56 10.87 -6.81 2.64
N ARG A 57 9.56 -6.54 2.58
CA ARG A 57 9.04 -5.21 2.28
C ARG A 57 9.43 -4.18 3.34
N HIS A 58 9.30 -4.53 4.61
CA HIS A 58 9.62 -3.65 5.74
C HIS A 58 11.12 -3.34 5.78
N LEU A 59 11.98 -4.34 5.75
CA LEU A 59 13.42 -4.16 5.89
C LEU A 59 14.04 -3.48 4.67
N GLN A 60 13.52 -3.72 3.47
CA GLN A 60 13.91 -2.97 2.27
C GLN A 60 13.61 -1.47 2.42
N LYS A 61 12.43 -1.10 2.93
CA LYS A 61 12.11 0.32 3.11
C LYS A 61 12.89 0.96 4.24
N LYS A 62 13.01 0.30 5.39
CA LYS A 62 13.64 0.89 6.57
C LYS A 62 15.16 1.01 6.46
N TYR A 63 15.80 0.04 5.81
CA TYR A 63 17.26 -0.12 5.83
C TYR A 63 17.90 -0.21 4.45
N ASN A 64 17.12 -0.19 3.37
CA ASN A 64 17.61 -0.37 2.00
C ASN A 64 18.41 -1.68 1.80
N LEU A 65 18.04 -2.74 2.54
CA LEU A 65 18.72 -4.03 2.46
C LEU A 65 18.36 -4.79 1.18
N ARG A 66 19.33 -5.51 0.62
CA ARG A 66 19.09 -6.42 -0.50
C ARG A 66 18.41 -7.70 -0.01
N GLN A 67 17.76 -8.42 -0.92
CA GLN A 67 17.05 -9.66 -0.56
C GLN A 67 17.97 -10.71 0.09
N GLU A 68 19.24 -10.82 -0.33
CA GLU A 68 20.18 -11.79 0.26
C GLU A 68 20.51 -11.47 1.72
N GLU A 69 20.69 -10.20 2.07
CA GLU A 69 20.94 -9.75 3.45
C GLU A 69 19.73 -10.04 4.34
N ILE A 70 18.52 -9.86 3.80
CA ILE A 70 17.28 -10.20 4.50
C ILE A 70 17.16 -11.72 4.68
N LYS A 71 17.51 -12.52 3.67
CA LYS A 71 17.52 -14.00 3.78
C LYS A 71 18.46 -14.47 4.89
N GLU A 72 19.61 -13.84 5.09
CA GLU A 72 20.51 -14.17 6.20
C GLU A 72 19.87 -13.92 7.57
N LYS A 73 19.17 -12.79 7.74
CA LYS A 73 18.39 -12.52 8.96
C LYS A 73 17.28 -13.57 9.13
N MET A 74 16.60 -13.94 8.06
CA MET A 74 15.55 -14.97 8.12
C MET A 74 16.09 -16.35 8.50
N LYS A 75 17.32 -16.71 8.10
CA LYS A 75 17.96 -17.96 8.56
C LYS A 75 18.14 -17.97 10.08
N ILE A 76 18.68 -16.88 10.65
CA ILE A 76 18.85 -16.73 12.10
C ILE A 76 17.49 -16.85 12.82
N PHE A 77 16.43 -16.28 12.24
CA PHE A 77 15.08 -16.38 12.79
C PHE A 77 14.52 -17.80 12.74
N VAL A 78 14.74 -18.53 11.64
CA VAL A 78 14.34 -19.94 11.51
C VAL A 78 15.10 -20.81 12.52
N ASP A 79 16.42 -20.62 12.65
CA ASP A 79 17.23 -21.34 13.62
C ASP A 79 16.77 -21.06 15.05
N PHE A 80 16.41 -19.82 15.36
CA PHE A 80 15.80 -19.45 16.64
C PHE A 80 14.53 -20.26 16.90
N LEU A 81 13.56 -20.28 15.98
CA LEU A 81 12.33 -21.04 16.15
C LEU A 81 12.58 -22.55 16.28
N ASN A 82 13.53 -23.10 15.52
CA ASN A 82 13.88 -24.53 15.59
C ASN A 82 14.47 -24.93 16.95
N ASN A 83 15.10 -24.00 17.67
CA ASN A 83 15.65 -24.23 19.02
C ASN A 83 14.58 -24.18 20.13
N ILE A 84 13.36 -23.77 19.81
CA ILE A 84 12.19 -23.72 20.70
C ILE A 84 10.98 -24.41 20.06
N PRO A 85 11.03 -25.73 19.78
CA PRO A 85 10.04 -26.42 18.96
C PRO A 85 8.60 -26.35 19.50
N ASP A 86 8.44 -26.22 20.83
CA ASP A 86 7.13 -26.11 21.51
C ASP A 86 6.59 -24.68 21.59
N PHE A 87 7.35 -23.69 21.10
CA PHE A 87 6.91 -22.29 21.08
C PHE A 87 5.71 -22.11 20.14
N LEU A 88 4.66 -21.47 20.65
CA LEU A 88 3.36 -21.34 19.99
C LEU A 88 2.74 -22.71 19.69
N SER A 89 2.82 -23.65 20.65
CA SER A 89 2.04 -24.89 20.63
C SER A 89 0.54 -24.62 20.84
N LYS A 90 -0.33 -25.61 20.60
CA LYS A 90 -1.77 -25.46 20.85
C LYS A 90 -2.07 -25.30 22.35
N GLU A 91 -1.17 -25.74 23.20
CA GLU A 91 -1.33 -25.70 24.64
C GLU A 91 -0.82 -24.39 25.23
N SER A 92 0.26 -23.83 24.68
CA SER A 92 0.95 -22.63 25.20
C SER A 92 0.78 -21.36 24.35
N PHE A 93 0.02 -21.40 23.24
CA PHE A 93 -0.04 -20.32 22.23
C PHE A 93 -0.14 -18.90 22.81
N TYR A 94 -1.18 -18.64 23.59
CA TYR A 94 -1.44 -17.29 24.12
C TYR A 94 -0.42 -16.89 25.21
N GLU A 95 0.06 -17.85 26.00
CA GLU A 95 1.10 -17.59 27.00
C GLU A 95 2.43 -17.24 26.34
N ASP A 96 2.79 -17.95 25.28
CA ASP A 96 4.02 -17.75 24.50
C ASP A 96 4.01 -16.42 23.73
N ASP A 97 2.90 -16.08 23.06
CA ASP A 97 2.72 -14.79 22.39
C ASP A 97 2.87 -13.63 23.39
N LYS A 98 2.15 -13.70 24.51
CA LYS A 98 2.22 -12.71 25.59
C LYS A 98 3.62 -12.61 26.18
N LEU A 99 4.29 -13.74 26.39
CA LEU A 99 5.65 -13.80 26.90
C LEU A 99 6.63 -13.10 25.96
N LEU A 100 6.59 -13.41 24.66
CA LEU A 100 7.43 -12.75 23.66
C LEU A 100 7.16 -11.25 23.64
N ARG A 101 5.88 -10.85 23.59
CA ARG A 101 5.46 -9.45 23.55
C ARG A 101 6.02 -8.64 24.71
N ASN A 102 5.78 -9.10 25.92
CA ASN A 102 6.21 -8.42 27.15
C ASN A 102 7.74 -8.32 27.21
N MET A 103 8.43 -9.36 26.76
CA MET A 103 9.89 -9.33 26.76
C MET A 103 10.46 -8.35 25.74
N LEU A 104 9.90 -8.27 24.54
CA LEU A 104 10.30 -7.28 23.55
C LEU A 104 10.04 -5.86 24.06
N ILE A 105 8.88 -5.60 24.65
CA ILE A 105 8.57 -4.30 25.28
C ILE A 105 9.63 -3.97 26.34
N ASN A 106 9.85 -4.86 27.29
CA ASN A 106 10.70 -4.57 28.46
C ASN A 106 12.18 -4.41 28.11
N LYS A 107 12.68 -5.13 27.10
CA LYS A 107 14.11 -5.17 26.80
C LYS A 107 14.53 -4.31 25.60
N THR A 108 13.62 -4.00 24.69
CA THR A 108 13.99 -3.40 23.39
C THR A 108 13.40 -2.01 23.15
N SER A 109 12.37 -1.60 23.91
CA SER A 109 11.67 -0.32 23.66
C SER A 109 12.61 0.87 23.74
N GLU A 110 13.47 0.96 24.75
CA GLU A 110 14.41 2.08 24.90
C GLU A 110 15.42 2.17 23.74
N ILE A 111 15.86 1.01 23.22
CA ILE A 111 16.80 0.95 22.08
C ILE A 111 16.12 1.52 20.83
N LEU A 112 14.88 1.09 20.57
CA LEU A 112 14.09 1.60 19.44
C LEU A 112 13.78 3.09 19.58
N ILE A 113 13.33 3.51 20.77
CA ILE A 113 13.03 4.92 21.06
C ILE A 113 14.28 5.80 20.85
N ARG A 114 15.44 5.37 21.34
CA ARG A 114 16.70 6.09 21.15
C ARG A 114 17.07 6.19 19.68
N ASN A 115 16.90 5.11 18.91
CA ASN A 115 17.14 5.12 17.46
C ASN A 115 16.22 6.12 16.76
N ILE A 116 14.91 6.08 17.03
CA ILE A 116 13.92 6.99 16.44
C ILE A 116 14.26 8.45 16.80
N ARG A 117 14.46 8.75 18.08
CA ARG A 117 14.78 10.11 18.55
C ARG A 117 16.05 10.68 17.92
N SER A 118 17.05 9.83 17.64
CA SER A 118 18.28 10.27 16.96
C SER A 118 18.06 10.69 15.50
N LYS A 119 17.00 10.20 14.85
CA LYS A 119 16.66 10.53 13.46
C LYS A 119 15.81 11.79 13.33
N ILE A 120 14.96 12.08 14.33
CA ILE A 120 13.99 13.19 14.28
C ILE A 120 14.61 14.55 13.85
N PRO A 121 15.80 14.95 14.34
CA PRO A 121 16.41 16.23 13.94
C PRO A 121 16.75 16.35 12.46
N ASN A 122 16.95 15.24 11.75
CA ASN A 122 17.43 15.18 10.36
C ASN A 122 16.38 14.59 9.40
N LEU A 123 15.10 14.69 9.75
CA LEU A 123 14.01 14.22 8.90
C LEU A 123 13.88 15.07 7.64
N SER A 124 13.51 14.44 6.52
CA SER A 124 13.13 15.15 5.29
C SER A 124 11.87 15.99 5.52
N ASP A 125 11.59 16.94 4.62
CA ASP A 125 10.36 17.74 4.71
C ASP A 125 9.10 16.86 4.72
N LEU A 126 9.05 15.88 3.80
CA LEU A 126 7.98 14.88 3.74
C LEU A 126 7.84 14.10 5.05
N ASP A 127 8.93 13.59 5.61
CA ASP A 127 8.91 12.85 6.88
C ASP A 127 8.40 13.71 8.04
N ARG A 128 8.76 15.00 8.07
CA ARG A 128 8.27 15.94 9.10
C ARG A 128 6.77 16.20 8.95
N LYS A 129 6.27 16.34 7.72
CA LYS A 129 4.82 16.45 7.44
C LYS A 129 4.08 15.19 7.89
N ILE A 130 4.56 14.01 7.51
CA ILE A 130 3.97 12.71 7.89
C ILE A 130 3.94 12.55 9.41
N LEU A 131 5.06 12.83 10.08
CA LEU A 131 5.12 12.75 11.54
C LEU A 131 4.16 13.74 12.20
N SER A 132 4.05 14.96 11.64
CA SER A 132 3.07 15.94 12.12
C SER A 132 1.64 15.43 11.97
N PHE A 133 1.28 14.89 10.80
CA PHE A 133 -0.03 14.31 10.54
C PHE A 133 -0.38 13.23 11.57
N VAL A 134 0.51 12.26 11.79
CA VAL A 134 0.30 11.17 12.75
C VAL A 134 0.05 11.69 14.16
N LEU A 135 0.87 12.65 14.63
CA LEU A 135 0.78 13.21 15.98
C LEU A 135 -0.46 14.09 16.21
N HIS A 136 -1.02 14.65 15.14
CA HIS A 136 -2.29 15.39 15.22
C HIS A 136 -3.50 14.48 15.06
N TYR A 137 -3.41 13.44 14.23
CA TYR A 137 -4.57 12.62 13.88
C TYR A 137 -4.85 11.48 14.87
N ILE A 138 -3.82 10.88 15.50
CA ILE A 138 -4.03 9.82 16.50
C ILE A 138 -4.97 10.28 17.64
N PRO A 139 -4.80 11.46 18.28
CA PRO A 139 -5.71 11.94 19.31
C PRO A 139 -7.18 12.02 18.85
N ILE A 140 -7.42 12.54 17.64
CA ILE A 140 -8.77 12.62 17.04
C ILE A 140 -9.35 11.21 16.87
N ARG A 141 -8.54 10.27 16.36
CA ARG A 141 -8.96 8.87 16.18
C ARG A 141 -9.26 8.16 17.50
N ILE A 142 -8.53 8.46 18.57
CA ILE A 142 -8.81 7.95 19.91
C ILE A 142 -10.18 8.48 20.37
N GLN A 143 -10.43 9.78 20.24
CA GLN A 143 -11.71 10.39 20.62
C GLN A 143 -12.88 9.81 19.83
N ASP A 144 -12.75 9.68 18.50
CA ASP A 144 -13.73 9.03 17.64
C ASP A 144 -14.03 7.59 18.10
N SER A 145 -13.00 6.84 18.45
CA SER A 145 -13.12 5.43 18.84
C SER A 145 -13.80 5.30 20.21
N ILE A 146 -13.49 6.20 21.16
CA ILE A 146 -14.17 6.28 22.45
C ILE A 146 -15.65 6.60 22.26
N LYS A 147 -15.97 7.63 21.47
CA LYS A 147 -17.35 8.04 21.19
C LYS A 147 -18.16 6.88 20.57
N LYS A 148 -17.61 6.21 19.55
CA LYS A 148 -18.27 5.05 18.92
C LYS A 148 -18.46 3.89 19.90
N ALA A 149 -17.49 3.64 20.78
CA ALA A 149 -17.61 2.62 21.81
C ALA A 149 -18.71 2.96 22.83
N GLU A 150 -18.83 4.24 23.23
CA GLU A 150 -19.90 4.71 24.10
C GLU A 150 -21.28 4.60 23.46
N ASP A 151 -21.42 4.98 22.19
CA ASP A 151 -22.68 4.86 21.46
C ASP A 151 -23.11 3.39 21.32
N ARG A 152 -22.16 2.50 20.99
CA ARG A 152 -22.44 1.06 20.90
C ARG A 152 -22.81 0.42 22.24
N ARG A 153 -22.26 0.93 23.35
CA ARG A 153 -22.70 0.51 24.70
C ARG A 153 -24.14 0.88 24.99
N LYS A 154 -24.65 2.00 24.46
CA LYS A 154 -26.08 2.36 24.60
C LYS A 154 -26.97 1.37 23.86
N GLU A 155 -26.52 0.87 22.71
CA GLU A 155 -27.24 -0.16 21.94
C GLU A 155 -27.22 -1.55 22.60
N TYR A 156 -26.13 -1.88 23.33
CA TYR A 156 -25.93 -3.18 23.97
C TYR A 156 -25.57 -3.04 25.46
N PRO A 157 -26.51 -2.63 26.33
CA PRO A 157 -26.23 -2.32 27.74
C PRO A 157 -25.77 -3.53 28.57
N ASP A 158 -26.08 -4.76 28.13
CA ASP A 158 -25.71 -6.00 28.83
C ASP A 158 -24.30 -6.52 28.47
N CYS A 159 -23.58 -5.84 27.57
CA CYS A 159 -22.22 -6.26 27.19
C CYS A 159 -21.23 -6.01 28.33
N LYS A 160 -20.75 -7.09 28.95
CA LYS A 160 -19.81 -7.05 30.09
C LYS A 160 -18.38 -6.65 29.70
N ASP A 161 -18.03 -6.69 28.40
CA ASP A 161 -16.67 -6.35 27.95
C ASP A 161 -16.52 -4.83 27.80
N LYS A 162 -15.97 -4.19 28.84
CA LYS A 162 -15.70 -2.75 28.87
C LYS A 162 -14.76 -2.31 27.74
N TYR A 163 -13.87 -3.17 27.25
CA TYR A 163 -12.84 -2.79 26.27
C TYR A 163 -13.01 -3.46 24.91
N GLY A 164 -13.90 -4.46 24.80
CA GLY A 164 -14.21 -5.16 23.55
C GLY A 164 -14.61 -4.20 22.44
N PHE A 165 -15.42 -3.21 22.75
CA PHE A 165 -15.82 -2.19 21.76
C PHE A 165 -14.66 -1.34 21.26
N LEU A 166 -13.68 -0.98 22.11
CA LEU A 166 -12.50 -0.25 21.65
C LEU A 166 -11.66 -1.11 20.71
N SER A 167 -11.53 -2.41 21.00
CA SER A 167 -10.81 -3.34 20.14
C SER A 167 -11.50 -3.60 18.79
N ASP A 168 -12.79 -3.32 18.66
CA ASP A 168 -13.51 -3.35 17.37
C ASP A 168 -13.21 -2.13 16.50
N PHE A 169 -12.61 -1.09 17.08
CA PHE A 169 -12.10 0.05 16.37
C PHE A 169 -10.59 -0.07 16.18
N TYR A 170 -10.03 0.79 15.35
CA TYR A 170 -8.61 0.87 14.96
C TYR A 170 -7.62 1.12 16.14
N VAL A 171 -8.03 0.93 17.39
CA VAL A 171 -7.23 1.07 18.61
C VAL A 171 -7.28 -0.24 19.38
N ARG A 172 -6.15 -0.94 19.49
CA ARG A 172 -6.08 -2.22 20.21
C ARG A 172 -5.71 -1.99 21.66
N VAL A 173 -6.51 -2.54 22.56
CA VAL A 173 -6.38 -2.42 24.02
C VAL A 173 -5.97 -3.77 24.60
N ASP A 174 -5.00 -3.76 25.51
CA ASP A 174 -4.67 -4.93 26.31
C ASP A 174 -5.81 -5.21 27.29
N LYS A 175 -6.41 -6.40 27.19
CA LYS A 175 -7.64 -6.73 27.94
C LYS A 175 -7.44 -6.82 29.45
N GLU A 176 -6.21 -7.05 29.91
CA GLU A 176 -5.92 -7.21 31.33
C GLU A 176 -5.66 -5.86 32.00
N THR A 177 -4.87 -5.02 31.34
CA THR A 177 -4.46 -3.70 31.86
C THR A 177 -5.43 -2.58 31.46
N GLY A 178 -6.22 -2.77 30.41
CA GLY A 178 -7.06 -1.73 29.82
C GLY A 178 -6.27 -0.63 29.10
N SER A 179 -4.95 -0.82 28.89
CA SER A 179 -4.07 0.16 28.25
C SER A 179 -4.03 -0.02 26.73
N ILE A 180 -3.80 1.07 25.99
CA ILE A 180 -3.62 1.00 24.53
C ILE A 180 -2.30 0.27 24.23
N ALA A 181 -2.39 -0.81 23.45
CA ALA A 181 -1.23 -1.58 23.00
C ALA A 181 -0.63 -1.00 21.72
N TYR A 182 -1.47 -0.74 20.71
CA TYR A 182 -1.07 -0.17 19.42
C TYR A 182 -2.29 0.39 18.67
N PHE A 183 -2.00 1.24 17.69
CA PHE A 183 -2.96 1.80 16.75
C PHE A 183 -2.89 1.03 15.43
N GLU A 184 -4.02 0.53 14.95
CA GLU A 184 -4.16 -0.04 13.60
C GLU A 184 -4.45 1.10 12.63
N ILE A 185 -3.65 1.26 11.59
CA ILE A 185 -3.73 2.42 10.70
C ILE A 185 -4.40 1.99 9.40
N ASP A 186 -5.52 2.65 9.06
CA ASP A 186 -6.05 2.58 7.70
C ASP A 186 -5.17 3.43 6.79
N THR A 187 -4.13 2.80 6.26
CA THR A 187 -3.15 3.50 5.43
C THR A 187 -3.75 4.05 4.13
N LYS A 188 -4.90 3.53 3.66
CA LYS A 188 -5.59 4.09 2.48
C LYS A 188 -6.23 5.42 2.85
N GLU A 189 -7.04 5.42 3.91
CA GLU A 189 -7.69 6.64 4.40
C GLU A 189 -6.65 7.71 4.75
N TRP A 190 -5.60 7.31 5.48
CA TRP A 190 -4.57 8.24 5.96
C TRP A 190 -3.73 8.80 4.82
N THR A 191 -3.42 8.00 3.80
CA THR A 191 -2.71 8.50 2.61
C THR A 191 -3.52 9.59 1.92
N HIS A 192 -4.81 9.36 1.70
CA HIS A 192 -5.68 10.34 1.04
C HIS A 192 -5.81 11.64 1.85
N LEU A 193 -6.08 11.53 3.16
CA LEU A 193 -6.14 12.70 4.04
C LEU A 193 -4.82 13.46 4.08
N PHE A 194 -3.70 12.74 4.14
CA PHE A 194 -2.37 13.34 4.14
C PHE A 194 -2.09 14.11 2.83
N ASN A 195 -2.35 13.48 1.69
CA ASN A 195 -2.16 14.09 0.37
C ASN A 195 -2.96 15.40 0.23
N LEU A 196 -4.22 15.41 0.63
CA LEU A 196 -5.07 16.62 0.58
C LEU A 196 -4.60 17.72 1.53
N LEU A 197 -4.18 17.36 2.75
CA LEU A 197 -3.77 18.35 3.75
C LEU A 197 -2.42 18.99 3.47
N PHE A 198 -1.51 18.26 2.82
CA PHE A 198 -0.13 18.68 2.62
C PHE A 198 0.26 18.93 1.16
N ASP A 199 -0.69 18.77 0.23
CA ASP A 199 -0.48 18.86 -1.22
C ASP A 199 0.63 17.89 -1.68
N GLU A 200 0.46 16.62 -1.31
CA GLU A 200 1.38 15.52 -1.60
C GLU A 200 0.70 14.44 -2.46
N GLU A 201 1.48 13.57 -3.11
CA GLU A 201 0.96 12.54 -4.02
C GLU A 201 1.48 11.14 -3.66
N LEU A 202 1.38 10.75 -2.39
CA LEU A 202 1.73 9.39 -1.97
C LEU A 202 0.76 8.37 -2.59
N LYS A 203 1.31 7.32 -3.19
CA LYS A 203 0.57 6.33 -4.00
C LYS A 203 0.38 4.97 -3.32
N GLU A 204 -0.59 4.22 -3.80
CA GLU A 204 -0.76 2.78 -3.53
C GLU A 204 0.23 1.95 -4.36
N GLN A 205 0.80 0.89 -3.76
CA GLN A 205 1.56 -0.12 -4.52
C GLN A 205 0.85 -1.47 -4.45
N ARG A 206 0.25 -1.90 -5.57
CA ARG A 206 -0.49 -3.17 -5.69
C ARG A 206 0.42 -4.31 -6.10
N PHE A 207 0.19 -5.48 -5.51
CA PHE A 207 0.89 -6.71 -5.83
C PHE A 207 -0.12 -7.83 -6.06
N LYS A 208 -0.04 -8.48 -7.24
CA LYS A 208 -0.84 -9.65 -7.57
C LYS A 208 -0.15 -10.91 -7.05
N VAL A 209 -0.81 -11.70 -6.20
CA VAL A 209 -0.32 -13.04 -5.84
C VAL A 209 -1.36 -14.09 -6.17
N LYS A 210 -0.91 -15.17 -6.81
CA LYS A 210 -1.71 -16.36 -7.04
C LYS A 210 -2.15 -16.95 -5.70
N SER A 211 -3.45 -17.04 -5.46
CA SER A 211 -4.02 -17.76 -4.33
C SER A 211 -4.85 -18.95 -4.84
N TYR A 212 -4.84 -20.04 -4.08
CA TYR A 212 -5.69 -21.21 -4.32
C TYR A 212 -6.64 -21.33 -3.14
N ARG A 213 -7.87 -20.85 -3.27
CA ARG A 213 -8.92 -21.15 -2.28
C ARG A 213 -9.49 -22.53 -2.56
N ARG A 214 -9.47 -23.41 -1.55
CA ARG A 214 -10.40 -24.55 -1.49
C ARG A 214 -11.74 -24.01 -0.99
N GLY A 215 -12.68 -23.79 -1.91
CA GLY A 215 -14.05 -23.42 -1.55
C GLY A 215 -14.72 -24.54 -0.73
N ALA A 216 -15.37 -24.17 0.36
CA ALA A 216 -16.31 -25.03 1.05
C ALA A 216 -17.66 -24.94 0.30
N GLY A 217 -17.94 -25.92 -0.55
CA GLY A 217 -19.20 -26.03 -1.29
C GLY A 217 -19.03 -26.95 -2.50
N LEU A 218 -20.00 -27.85 -2.74
CA LEU A 218 -20.05 -28.67 -3.95
C LEU A 218 -20.14 -27.75 -5.18
N ILE A 219 -19.01 -27.46 -5.81
CA ILE A 219 -18.79 -27.27 -7.26
C ILE A 219 -17.26 -27.20 -7.44
N ILE A 220 -16.69 -28.19 -8.11
CA ILE A 220 -15.26 -28.29 -8.42
C ILE A 220 -15.01 -27.57 -9.74
N PHE A 221 -14.58 -26.32 -9.68
CA PHE A 221 -13.67 -25.76 -10.67
C PHE A 221 -12.65 -24.87 -9.92
N PRO A 222 -11.35 -25.19 -9.95
CA PRO A 222 -10.34 -24.28 -9.42
C PRO A 222 -10.25 -23.07 -10.35
N GLN A 223 -10.94 -21.97 -10.01
CA GLN A 223 -10.66 -20.69 -10.64
C GLN A 223 -9.34 -20.17 -10.07
N GLU A 224 -8.39 -19.85 -10.95
CA GLU A 224 -7.21 -19.07 -10.57
C GLU A 224 -7.68 -17.70 -10.10
N GLN A 225 -7.64 -17.45 -8.79
CA GLN A 225 -7.91 -16.14 -8.22
C GLN A 225 -6.58 -15.48 -7.86
N HIS A 226 -6.42 -14.22 -8.26
CA HIS A 226 -5.32 -13.39 -7.80
C HIS A 226 -5.80 -12.65 -6.55
N GLU A 227 -5.15 -12.88 -5.41
CA GLU A 227 -5.26 -11.98 -4.27
C GLU A 227 -4.35 -10.78 -4.54
N GLU A 228 -4.97 -9.62 -4.70
CA GLU A 228 -4.27 -8.34 -4.71
C GLU A 228 -4.09 -7.86 -3.28
N TYR A 229 -2.87 -7.45 -2.97
CA TYR A 229 -2.56 -6.77 -1.71
C TYR A 229 -1.79 -5.50 -2.00
N SER A 230 -2.02 -4.48 -1.20
CA SER A 230 -1.40 -3.18 -1.38
C SER A 230 -0.58 -2.73 -0.20
N PHE A 231 0.52 -2.05 -0.51
CA PHE A 231 1.31 -1.28 0.44
C PHE A 231 1.21 0.19 0.06
N TRP A 232 0.65 0.98 0.95
CA TRP A 232 0.54 2.43 0.75
C TRP A 232 1.86 3.11 1.10
N GLN A 233 2.34 4.02 0.25
CA GLN A 233 3.61 4.72 0.46
C GLN A 233 3.64 5.46 1.80
N PHE A 234 2.51 5.97 2.29
CA PHE A 234 2.41 6.56 3.62
C PHE A 234 2.93 5.61 4.72
N GLY A 235 2.54 4.33 4.69
CA GLY A 235 3.07 3.33 5.63
C GLY A 235 4.57 3.06 5.46
N ASP A 236 5.10 3.16 4.23
CA ASP A 236 6.53 3.01 4.00
C ASP A 236 7.35 4.14 4.61
N GLU A 237 6.88 5.37 4.49
CA GLU A 237 7.55 6.53 5.09
C GLU A 237 7.55 6.40 6.63
N LEU A 238 6.44 5.97 7.23
CA LEU A 238 6.39 5.65 8.66
C LEU A 238 7.39 4.56 9.07
N VAL A 239 7.60 3.54 8.22
CA VAL A 239 8.60 2.50 8.42
C VAL A 239 10.03 3.04 8.32
N LYS A 240 10.32 3.94 7.38
CA LYS A 240 11.64 4.61 7.25
C LYS A 240 11.99 5.42 8.50
N VAL A 241 11.04 6.22 8.99
CA VAL A 241 11.18 6.98 10.24
C VAL A 241 11.35 6.01 11.42
N GLY A 242 10.73 4.83 11.34
CA GLY A 242 10.82 3.75 12.32
C GLY A 242 9.70 3.78 13.35
N ILE A 243 8.58 4.43 13.04
CA ILE A 243 7.49 4.65 13.99
C ILE A 243 6.32 3.66 13.86
N GLY A 244 6.34 2.80 12.84
CA GLY A 244 5.32 1.79 12.64
C GLY A 244 5.83 0.55 11.94
N TYR A 245 4.96 -0.46 11.85
CA TYR A 245 5.27 -1.76 11.29
C TYR A 245 4.17 -2.20 10.32
N TRP A 246 4.58 -2.60 9.11
CA TRP A 246 3.79 -3.53 8.30
C TRP A 246 3.70 -4.88 9.01
N THR A 247 2.48 -5.41 9.10
CA THR A 247 2.13 -6.69 9.73
C THR A 247 1.06 -7.38 8.89
N PHE A 248 0.62 -8.54 9.33
CA PHE A 248 -0.50 -9.23 8.70
C PHE A 248 -1.25 -10.07 9.72
N SER A 249 -2.52 -10.32 9.45
CA SER A 249 -3.35 -11.28 10.19
C SER A 249 -3.83 -12.38 9.25
N ILE A 250 -3.94 -13.61 9.76
CA ILE A 250 -4.48 -14.76 9.03
C ILE A 250 -5.64 -15.36 9.83
N SER A 251 -6.82 -15.41 9.22
CA SER A 251 -7.98 -16.07 9.81
C SER A 251 -7.84 -17.59 9.81
N ALA A 252 -8.62 -18.29 10.64
CA ALA A 252 -8.67 -19.76 10.64
C ALA A 252 -9.01 -20.36 9.25
N LYS A 253 -9.69 -19.61 8.38
CA LYS A 253 -10.07 -19.99 7.01
C LYS A 253 -8.98 -19.68 5.96
N GLY A 254 -7.84 -19.12 6.36
CA GLY A 254 -6.74 -18.77 5.47
C GLY A 254 -6.84 -17.40 4.81
N ASN A 255 -7.89 -16.60 5.10
CA ASN A 255 -7.96 -15.22 4.63
C ASN A 255 -6.85 -14.39 5.28
N VAL A 256 -6.08 -13.69 4.46
CA VAL A 256 -4.97 -12.84 4.91
C VAL A 256 -5.34 -11.37 4.75
N ARG A 257 -5.00 -10.57 5.75
CA ARG A 257 -5.12 -9.11 5.72
C ARG A 257 -3.78 -8.49 6.05
N ILE A 258 -3.30 -7.58 5.21
CA ILE A 258 -2.13 -6.76 5.53
C ILE A 258 -2.61 -5.60 6.39
N GLU A 259 -1.84 -5.32 7.43
CA GLU A 259 -2.16 -4.30 8.42
C GLU A 259 -0.93 -3.42 8.60
N PHE A 260 -1.16 -2.16 8.94
CA PHE A 260 -0.11 -1.27 9.41
C PHE A 260 -0.42 -0.88 10.84
N ILE A 261 0.59 -0.89 11.70
CA ILE A 261 0.40 -0.52 13.09
C ILE A 261 1.42 0.51 13.57
N ILE A 262 1.01 1.31 14.56
CA ILE A 262 1.89 2.17 15.35
C ILE A 262 1.84 1.68 16.80
N PRO A 263 2.92 1.11 17.34
CA PRO A 263 2.98 0.74 18.74
C PRO A 263 2.77 1.93 19.68
N ASN A 264 1.96 1.75 20.72
CA ASN A 264 1.64 2.84 21.64
C ASN A 264 2.89 3.39 22.34
N PHE A 265 3.81 2.50 22.76
CA PHE A 265 5.06 2.93 23.40
C PHE A 265 5.93 3.82 22.49
N ILE A 266 5.86 3.62 21.16
CA ILE A 266 6.56 4.47 20.21
C ILE A 266 5.87 5.82 20.13
N TYR A 267 4.56 5.83 19.90
CA TYR A 267 3.76 7.06 19.84
C TYR A 267 3.96 7.93 21.09
N GLU A 268 3.85 7.34 22.28
CA GLU A 268 4.05 8.02 23.56
C GLU A 268 5.45 8.61 23.69
N ALA A 269 6.47 7.95 23.13
CA ALA A 269 7.85 8.44 23.20
C ALA A 269 8.16 9.61 22.26
N ILE A 270 7.32 9.84 21.24
CA ILE A 270 7.51 10.87 20.21
C ILE A 270 6.46 11.98 20.23
N LYS A 271 5.37 11.83 21.00
CA LYS A 271 4.27 12.81 21.02
C LYS A 271 4.73 14.24 21.39
N ASP A 272 5.77 14.36 22.22
CA ASP A 272 6.32 15.67 22.64
C ASP A 272 7.05 16.42 21.50
N TYR A 273 7.30 15.76 20.35
CA TYR A 273 7.84 16.42 19.17
C TYR A 273 6.76 17.15 18.35
N LYS A 274 5.47 16.97 18.68
CA LYS A 274 4.34 17.59 17.97
C LYS A 274 4.53 19.09 17.77
N ASP A 275 4.99 19.81 18.79
CA ASP A 275 5.19 21.27 18.73
C ASP A 275 6.41 21.72 17.91
N LYS A 276 7.31 20.80 17.56
CA LYS A 276 8.56 21.05 16.81
C LYS A 276 8.42 20.75 15.31
N LEU A 277 7.24 20.27 14.90
CA LEU A 277 6.92 19.87 13.53
C LEU A 277 6.05 20.94 12.85
N PRO A 278 5.94 20.91 11.51
CA PRO A 278 5.06 21.83 10.79
C PRO A 278 3.63 21.77 11.36
N LYS A 279 3.11 22.92 11.79
CA LYS A 279 1.74 23.04 12.30
C LYS A 279 0.79 23.23 11.13
N ILE A 280 -0.33 22.50 11.16
CA ILE A 280 -1.47 22.79 10.29
C ILE A 280 -2.48 23.57 11.11
N GLU A 281 -2.74 24.80 10.71
CA GLU A 281 -3.83 25.59 11.29
C GLU A 281 -5.17 24.89 11.00
N ASN A 282 -6.01 24.83 12.03
CA ASN A 282 -7.34 24.22 11.99
C ASN A 282 -7.34 22.77 11.49
N PHE A 283 -6.34 21.97 11.88
CA PHE A 283 -6.20 20.57 11.45
C PHE A 283 -7.48 19.74 11.60
N GLU A 284 -8.15 19.83 12.76
CA GLU A 284 -9.37 19.07 13.03
C GLU A 284 -10.56 19.53 12.16
N GLU A 285 -10.69 20.84 11.93
CA GLU A 285 -11.73 21.41 11.05
C GLU A 285 -11.53 20.93 9.61
N LYS A 286 -10.30 21.03 9.08
CA LYS A 286 -9.95 20.56 7.72
C LYS A 286 -10.20 19.05 7.55
N ILE A 287 -9.85 18.24 8.55
CA ILE A 287 -10.16 16.80 8.53
C ILE A 287 -11.67 16.57 8.45
N ASN A 288 -12.46 17.32 9.22
CA ASN A 288 -13.90 17.18 9.23
C ASN A 288 -14.55 17.67 7.92
N GLU A 289 -14.02 18.72 7.30
CA GLU A 289 -14.44 19.18 5.96
C GLU A 289 -14.19 18.10 4.91
N ILE A 290 -12.96 17.58 4.83
CA ILE A 290 -12.62 16.49 3.88
C ILE A 290 -13.47 15.24 4.11
N LYS A 291 -13.79 14.92 5.38
CA LYS A 291 -14.67 13.78 5.70
C LYS A 291 -16.13 14.03 5.32
N LYS A 292 -16.62 15.27 5.43
CA LYS A 292 -17.98 15.65 5.01
C LYS A 292 -18.16 15.59 3.49
N GLU A 293 -17.14 15.97 2.73
CA GLU A 293 -17.13 15.80 1.27
C GLU A 293 -17.28 14.32 0.83
N LYS A 294 -17.10 13.35 1.74
CA LYS A 294 -17.33 11.92 1.51
C LYS A 294 -18.71 11.39 1.93
N GLU A 295 -19.56 12.19 2.59
CA GLU A 295 -20.94 11.78 2.91
C GLU A 295 -21.84 11.94 1.69
N TRP A 296 -22.41 10.84 1.20
CA TRP A 296 -22.99 10.72 -0.14
C TRP A 296 -24.30 11.52 -0.31
N SER A 297 -24.45 12.21 -1.44
CA SER A 297 -25.69 12.78 -1.96
C SER A 297 -26.15 12.03 -3.24
N LEU A 298 -27.45 12.09 -3.57
CA LEU A 298 -27.98 11.49 -4.81
C LEU A 298 -27.45 12.17 -6.09
N ASP A 299 -26.78 13.32 -5.96
CA ASP A 299 -26.13 14.03 -7.06
C ASP A 299 -24.70 13.51 -7.32
N ASP A 300 -24.16 12.63 -6.46
CA ASP A 300 -22.80 12.06 -6.55
C ASP A 300 -22.67 10.90 -7.55
N PHE A 301 -23.71 10.64 -8.35
CA PHE A 301 -23.66 9.68 -9.45
C PHE A 301 -22.96 10.24 -10.71
N GLU A 302 -22.14 11.28 -10.56
CA GLU A 302 -21.08 11.63 -11.51
C GLU A 302 -19.78 10.85 -11.21
N GLU A 303 -18.94 10.66 -12.22
CA GLU A 303 -17.80 9.73 -12.25
C GLU A 303 -16.75 10.01 -11.12
N THR A 304 -16.90 9.38 -9.96
CA THR A 304 -16.08 9.61 -8.75
C THR A 304 -14.58 9.32 -8.92
N GLU A 305 -13.75 9.89 -8.04
CA GLU A 305 -12.28 9.75 -8.09
C GLU A 305 -11.80 8.29 -7.90
N ALA A 306 -12.48 7.51 -7.07
CA ALA A 306 -12.16 6.08 -6.88
C ALA A 306 -12.48 5.24 -8.12
N VAL A 307 -13.55 5.58 -8.84
CA VAL A 307 -13.86 4.98 -10.13
C VAL A 307 -12.81 5.39 -11.18
N SER A 308 -12.16 6.57 -11.04
CA SER A 308 -11.05 6.96 -11.93
C SER A 308 -9.89 6.01 -11.86
N GLU A 309 -9.40 5.79 -10.65
CA GLU A 309 -8.18 5.05 -10.44
C GLU A 309 -8.37 3.60 -10.91
N VAL A 310 -9.57 3.06 -10.71
CA VAL A 310 -9.94 1.74 -11.23
C VAL A 310 -9.88 1.74 -12.76
N LEU A 311 -10.49 2.71 -13.44
CA LEU A 311 -10.46 2.82 -14.90
C LEU A 311 -9.05 2.99 -15.46
N GLU A 312 -8.22 3.88 -14.90
CA GLU A 312 -6.84 4.05 -15.35
C GLU A 312 -6.04 2.76 -15.18
N SER A 313 -6.22 2.06 -14.06
CA SER A 313 -5.54 0.78 -13.81
C SER A 313 -5.99 -0.33 -14.76
N GLU A 314 -7.26 -0.33 -15.20
CA GLU A 314 -7.77 -1.26 -16.20
C GLU A 314 -7.22 -0.97 -17.61
N ILE A 315 -7.14 0.32 -17.98
CA ILE A 315 -6.54 0.78 -19.24
C ILE A 315 -5.05 0.40 -19.27
N GLU A 316 -4.32 0.71 -18.20
CA GLU A 316 -2.92 0.37 -18.05
C GLU A 316 -2.72 -1.14 -18.15
N ALA A 317 -3.52 -1.94 -17.45
CA ALA A 317 -3.45 -3.40 -17.51
C ALA A 317 -3.70 -3.94 -18.93
N SER A 318 -4.66 -3.36 -19.66
CA SER A 318 -4.94 -3.71 -21.05
C SER A 318 -3.72 -3.43 -21.94
N MET A 319 -3.14 -2.22 -21.83
CA MET A 319 -1.97 -1.82 -22.62
C MET A 319 -0.70 -2.59 -22.26
N ILE A 320 -0.52 -2.98 -20.99
CA ILE A 320 0.58 -3.86 -20.57
C ILE A 320 0.41 -5.25 -21.18
N SER A 321 -0.81 -5.78 -21.18
CA SER A 321 -1.10 -7.11 -21.71
C SER A 321 -0.97 -7.18 -23.23
N ASN A 322 -1.24 -6.07 -23.91
CA ASN A 322 -1.12 -5.94 -25.35
C ASN A 322 -0.63 -4.53 -25.75
N PRO A 323 0.69 -4.29 -25.72
CA PRO A 323 1.26 -2.99 -26.06
C PRO A 323 0.93 -2.54 -27.48
N GLU A 324 0.67 -3.47 -28.41
CA GLU A 324 0.32 -3.16 -29.80
C GLU A 324 -0.97 -2.35 -29.95
N ILE A 325 -1.78 -2.23 -28.89
CA ILE A 325 -2.91 -1.28 -28.84
C ILE A 325 -2.44 0.16 -29.06
N LEU A 326 -1.23 0.48 -28.58
CA LEU A 326 -0.63 1.80 -28.79
C LEU A 326 -0.21 1.94 -30.24
N GLU A 327 0.57 1.01 -30.79
CA GLU A 327 0.94 0.98 -32.21
C GLU A 327 1.56 -0.37 -32.60
N GLU A 328 1.59 -0.64 -33.91
CA GLU A 328 2.17 -1.88 -34.45
C GLU A 328 3.67 -2.03 -34.13
N GLY A 329 4.04 -3.18 -33.57
CA GLY A 329 5.43 -3.55 -33.30
C GLY A 329 6.05 -2.85 -32.09
N VAL A 330 5.24 -2.27 -31.21
CA VAL A 330 5.71 -1.70 -29.94
C VAL A 330 5.85 -2.79 -28.87
N GLU A 331 6.94 -2.75 -28.12
CA GLU A 331 7.28 -3.70 -27.06
C GLU A 331 7.36 -3.00 -25.71
N LEU A 332 6.81 -3.63 -24.67
CA LEU A 332 6.88 -3.12 -23.30
C LEU A 332 8.31 -3.22 -22.74
N VAL A 333 8.83 -2.11 -22.21
CA VAL A 333 10.07 -2.09 -21.41
C VAL A 333 9.75 -2.25 -19.93
N GLY A 334 8.70 -1.58 -19.46
CA GLY A 334 8.19 -1.70 -18.10
C GLY A 334 7.06 -0.72 -17.82
N ASN A 335 6.25 -1.02 -16.82
CA ASN A 335 5.19 -0.15 -16.33
C ASN A 335 5.53 0.36 -14.92
N GLN A 336 4.94 1.48 -14.53
CA GLN A 336 5.32 2.20 -13.30
C GLN A 336 6.85 2.26 -13.17
N TYR A 337 7.52 2.65 -14.25
CA TYR A 337 8.96 2.53 -14.38
C TYR A 337 9.63 3.58 -13.48
N PRO A 338 10.43 3.17 -12.48
CA PRO A 338 10.99 4.08 -11.50
C PRO A 338 12.09 4.94 -12.12
N THR A 339 12.02 6.25 -11.87
CA THR A 339 13.05 7.23 -12.24
C THR A 339 13.39 8.14 -11.06
N SER A 340 14.45 8.93 -11.16
CA SER A 340 14.75 9.95 -10.15
C SER A 340 13.78 11.14 -10.16
N VAL A 341 12.89 11.23 -11.16
CA VAL A 341 11.94 12.34 -11.36
C VAL A 341 10.46 11.91 -11.28
N GLY A 342 10.21 10.67 -10.84
CA GLY A 342 8.89 10.07 -10.68
C GLY A 342 8.76 8.69 -11.35
N TYR A 343 7.53 8.20 -11.49
CA TYR A 343 7.25 6.93 -12.16
C TYR A 343 6.63 7.20 -13.52
N ILE A 344 7.15 6.54 -14.56
CA ILE A 344 6.54 6.57 -15.90
C ILE A 344 5.44 5.53 -15.93
N ASP A 345 4.22 5.88 -16.35
CA ASP A 345 3.10 4.94 -16.37
C ASP A 345 3.43 3.71 -17.21
N ILE A 346 3.76 3.90 -18.49
CA ILE A 346 4.21 2.84 -19.38
C ILE A 346 5.42 3.33 -20.18
N LEU A 347 6.50 2.55 -20.16
CA LEU A 347 7.69 2.75 -20.99
C LEU A 347 7.79 1.61 -22.00
N CYS A 348 7.92 1.97 -23.27
CA CYS A 348 7.94 1.06 -24.41
C CYS A 348 9.13 1.30 -25.34
N ARG A 349 9.33 0.38 -26.27
CA ARG A 349 10.19 0.52 -27.44
C ARG A 349 9.39 0.31 -28.72
N ASP A 350 9.55 1.21 -29.69
CA ASP A 350 8.96 1.01 -31.02
C ASP A 350 9.73 -0.04 -31.83
N LYS A 351 9.20 -0.40 -33.00
CA LYS A 351 9.83 -1.37 -33.93
C LYS A 351 11.25 -1.01 -34.40
N ASN A 352 11.65 0.25 -34.28
CA ASN A 352 12.98 0.73 -34.62
C ASN A 352 13.91 0.78 -33.39
N GLY A 353 13.42 0.39 -32.22
CA GLY A 353 14.13 0.40 -30.95
C GLY A 353 14.16 1.76 -30.24
N ASN A 354 13.42 2.76 -30.72
CA ASN A 354 13.30 4.07 -30.05
C ASN A 354 12.40 3.96 -28.82
N PHE A 355 12.58 4.87 -27.85
CA PHE A 355 11.79 4.86 -26.64
C PHE A 355 10.46 5.60 -26.82
N VAL A 356 9.40 5.00 -26.30
CA VAL A 356 8.05 5.57 -26.27
C VAL A 356 7.63 5.67 -24.81
N VAL A 357 7.48 6.90 -24.34
CA VAL A 357 6.97 7.22 -22.99
C VAL A 357 5.47 7.39 -23.12
N VAL A 358 4.69 6.72 -22.28
CA VAL A 358 3.23 6.80 -22.32
C VAL A 358 2.72 7.33 -20.99
N GLU A 359 1.81 8.29 -21.06
CA GLU A 359 1.13 8.90 -19.92
C GLU A 359 -0.37 8.69 -20.08
N LEU A 360 -1.04 8.18 -19.03
CA LEU A 360 -2.48 7.90 -19.06
C LEU A 360 -3.26 9.01 -18.33
N LYS A 361 -4.44 9.38 -18.85
CA LYS A 361 -5.38 10.31 -18.21
C LYS A 361 -6.83 9.90 -18.46
N ARG A 362 -7.67 9.92 -17.40
CA ARG A 362 -9.10 9.58 -17.50
C ARG A 362 -9.99 10.60 -18.23
N GLY A 363 -9.71 11.91 -18.14
CA GLY A 363 -10.61 12.97 -18.60
C GLY A 363 -10.13 13.71 -19.85
N ALA A 364 -10.72 14.88 -20.14
CA ALA A 364 -10.13 15.87 -21.05
C ALA A 364 -8.68 16.10 -20.61
N GLY A 365 -7.71 15.63 -21.41
CA GLY A 365 -6.32 15.62 -20.98
C GLY A 365 -5.87 17.02 -20.56
N SER A 366 -5.43 17.18 -19.31
CA SER A 366 -4.95 18.47 -18.81
C SER A 366 -3.59 18.80 -19.42
N TYR A 367 -3.32 20.07 -19.72
CA TYR A 367 -1.98 20.56 -20.10
C TYR A 367 -0.88 20.11 -19.14
N LYS A 368 -1.22 19.82 -17.86
CA LYS A 368 -0.29 19.25 -16.86
C LYS A 368 0.31 17.92 -17.31
N ALA A 369 -0.43 17.09 -18.05
CA ALA A 369 0.06 15.82 -18.60
C ALA A 369 1.26 16.04 -19.54
N VAL A 370 1.29 17.17 -20.25
CA VAL A 370 2.41 17.53 -21.14
C VAL A 370 3.68 17.83 -20.34
N GLY A 371 3.56 18.55 -19.21
CA GLY A 371 4.70 18.80 -18.33
C GLY A 371 5.25 17.50 -17.73
N GLN A 372 4.36 16.60 -17.32
CA GLN A 372 4.72 15.32 -16.73
C GLN A 372 5.42 14.40 -17.74
N ILE A 373 4.83 14.17 -18.92
CA ILE A 373 5.45 13.34 -19.96
C ILE A 373 6.77 13.93 -20.45
N GLN A 374 6.89 15.26 -20.57
CA GLN A 374 8.16 15.90 -20.95
C GLN A 374 9.26 15.65 -19.93
N LYS A 375 8.96 15.79 -18.64
CA LYS A 375 9.89 15.47 -17.55
C LYS A 375 10.43 14.04 -17.68
N TYR A 376 9.55 13.08 -17.98
CA TYR A 376 9.93 11.69 -18.18
C TYR A 376 10.74 11.46 -19.46
N MET A 377 10.36 12.07 -20.58
CA MET A 377 11.10 11.96 -21.84
C MET A 377 12.51 12.54 -21.73
N VAL A 378 12.70 13.66 -21.03
CA VAL A 378 14.04 14.20 -20.74
C VAL A 378 14.86 13.17 -19.97
N TRP A 379 14.29 12.61 -18.91
CA TRP A 379 14.98 11.61 -18.10
C TRP A 379 15.36 10.37 -18.92
N VAL A 380 14.43 9.85 -19.74
CA VAL A 380 14.69 8.70 -20.63
C VAL A 380 15.78 9.05 -21.65
N SER A 381 15.75 10.26 -22.22
CA SER A 381 16.76 10.74 -23.15
C SER A 381 18.16 10.74 -22.54
N GLU A 382 18.29 11.19 -21.29
CA GLU A 382 19.58 11.34 -20.61
C GLU A 382 20.11 10.03 -20.03
N ASN A 383 19.21 9.11 -19.63
CA ASN A 383 19.60 7.93 -18.84
C ASN A 383 19.51 6.61 -19.62
N LEU A 384 18.62 6.50 -20.62
CA LEU A 384 18.33 5.23 -21.30
C LEU A 384 18.54 5.28 -22.82
N ALA A 385 18.22 6.41 -23.44
CA ALA A 385 18.08 6.49 -24.90
C ALA A 385 19.40 6.38 -25.66
N LYS A 386 20.52 6.86 -25.10
CA LYS A 386 21.79 7.00 -25.83
C LYS A 386 21.55 7.75 -27.15
N ASP A 387 21.79 7.10 -28.30
CA ASP A 387 21.58 7.67 -29.63
C ASP A 387 20.16 7.45 -30.20
N ARG A 388 19.29 6.78 -29.44
CA ARG A 388 17.91 6.47 -29.86
C ARG A 388 17.00 7.66 -29.63
N GLN A 389 15.96 7.78 -30.44
CA GLN A 389 14.96 8.82 -30.28
C GLN A 389 14.05 8.52 -29.09
N VAL A 390 13.46 9.58 -28.52
CA VAL A 390 12.44 9.51 -27.47
C VAL A 390 11.22 10.28 -27.94
N ARG A 391 10.04 9.67 -27.81
CA ARG A 391 8.75 10.31 -28.10
C ARG A 391 7.72 9.94 -27.04
N GLY A 392 6.64 10.70 -26.99
CA GLY A 392 5.56 10.57 -26.03
C GLY A 392 4.25 10.14 -26.67
N ILE A 393 3.44 9.39 -25.93
CA ILE A 393 2.01 9.18 -26.22
C ILE A 393 1.22 9.56 -24.96
N ILE A 394 0.31 10.52 -25.09
CA ILE A 394 -0.68 10.82 -24.05
C ILE A 394 -1.96 10.09 -24.42
N VAL A 395 -2.41 9.17 -23.57
CA VAL A 395 -3.67 8.44 -23.76
C VAL A 395 -4.75 9.09 -22.90
N VAL A 396 -5.85 9.50 -23.54
CA VAL A 396 -6.94 10.25 -22.91
C VAL A 396 -8.30 9.69 -23.35
N LYS A 397 -9.36 9.91 -22.57
CA LYS A 397 -10.74 9.58 -23.00
C LYS A 397 -11.30 10.59 -24.01
N GLU A 398 -10.87 11.84 -23.86
CA GLU A 398 -11.17 12.97 -24.73
C GLU A 398 -10.08 14.04 -24.52
N HIS A 399 -10.01 15.05 -25.39
CA HIS A 399 -9.08 16.16 -25.21
C HIS A 399 -9.69 17.47 -25.68
N ASP A 400 -9.20 18.57 -25.12
CA ASP A 400 -9.54 19.92 -25.55
C ASP A 400 -8.45 20.52 -26.46
N GLN A 401 -8.74 21.70 -27.03
CA GLN A 401 -7.77 22.41 -27.85
C GLN A 401 -6.52 22.82 -27.06
N GLU A 402 -6.63 23.06 -25.75
CA GLU A 402 -5.50 23.49 -24.93
C GLU A 402 -4.41 22.41 -24.88
N LEU A 403 -4.80 21.15 -24.70
CA LEU A 403 -3.89 20.01 -24.77
C LEU A 403 -3.20 19.92 -26.14
N GLU A 404 -3.96 20.07 -27.24
CA GLU A 404 -3.40 20.04 -28.59
C GLU A 404 -2.35 21.13 -28.80
N TYR A 405 -2.64 22.36 -28.38
CA TYR A 405 -1.70 23.47 -28.52
C TYR A 405 -0.46 23.28 -27.64
N THR A 406 -0.63 22.77 -26.43
CA THR A 406 0.48 22.51 -25.50
C THR A 406 1.41 21.42 -26.03
N VAL A 407 0.85 20.34 -26.60
CA VAL A 407 1.61 19.26 -27.25
C VAL A 407 2.41 19.79 -28.45
N LYS A 408 1.83 20.65 -29.28
CA LYS A 408 2.52 21.26 -30.44
C LYS A 408 3.75 22.10 -30.05
N GLY A 409 3.77 22.65 -28.84
CA GLY A 409 4.90 23.40 -28.30
C GLY A 409 6.01 22.55 -27.67
N SER A 410 5.88 21.22 -27.64
CA SER A 410 6.83 20.34 -26.96
C SER A 410 8.17 20.20 -27.70
N LYS A 411 9.25 20.08 -26.93
CA LYS A 411 10.60 19.75 -27.44
C LYS A 411 10.65 18.35 -28.05
N PHE A 412 9.93 17.39 -27.46
CA PHE A 412 9.88 16.02 -27.95
C PHE A 412 8.59 15.80 -28.75
N PRO A 413 8.58 14.92 -29.75
CA PRO A 413 7.33 14.54 -30.41
C PRO A 413 6.39 13.90 -29.40
N ILE A 414 5.18 14.44 -29.23
CA ILE A 414 4.12 13.86 -28.41
C ILE A 414 2.90 13.65 -29.30
N GLU A 415 2.34 12.44 -29.25
CA GLU A 415 1.08 12.06 -29.88
C GLU A 415 -0.02 12.00 -28.82
N ILE A 416 -1.24 12.42 -29.17
CA ILE A 416 -2.43 12.24 -28.31
C ILE A 416 -3.24 11.08 -28.89
N LYS A 417 -3.55 10.06 -28.08
CA LYS A 417 -4.42 8.95 -28.46
C LYS A 417 -5.67 8.92 -27.60
N ILE A 418 -6.81 8.72 -28.25
CA ILE A 418 -8.10 8.64 -27.59
C ILE A 418 -8.44 7.17 -27.29
N PHE A 419 -8.66 6.88 -26.01
CA PHE A 419 -9.05 5.56 -25.54
C PHE A 419 -10.38 5.12 -26.15
N GLY A 420 -10.39 3.94 -26.77
CA GLY A 420 -11.54 3.40 -27.48
C GLY A 420 -11.60 3.77 -28.97
N GLN A 421 -10.69 4.62 -29.46
CA GLN A 421 -10.56 4.97 -30.87
C GLN A 421 -9.23 4.47 -31.48
N GLU A 422 -8.46 3.68 -30.74
CA GLU A 422 -7.21 3.11 -31.25
C GLU A 422 -7.44 2.08 -32.36
N PRO A 423 -6.47 1.88 -33.27
CA PRO A 423 -6.60 0.89 -34.33
C PRO A 423 -6.79 -0.53 -33.75
N PRO A 424 -7.77 -1.30 -34.24
CA PRO A 424 -8.00 -2.67 -33.77
C PRO A 424 -6.86 -3.60 -34.22
N THR A 425 -5.99 -4.01 -33.29
CA THR A 425 -4.97 -5.04 -33.49
C THR A 425 -5.47 -6.41 -33.03
N GLY A 426 -4.89 -7.51 -33.55
CA GLY A 426 -5.51 -8.84 -33.68
C GLY A 426 -6.21 -9.46 -32.44
N GLU A 427 -5.83 -9.09 -31.22
CA GLU A 427 -6.45 -9.57 -29.97
C GLU A 427 -7.38 -8.55 -29.27
N ASN A 428 -7.43 -7.30 -29.75
CA ASN A 428 -8.17 -6.17 -29.17
C ASN A 428 -9.47 -5.86 -29.93
N ILE A 429 -10.21 -6.88 -30.37
CA ILE A 429 -11.46 -6.70 -31.13
C ILE A 429 -12.66 -7.22 -30.36
N LYS A 430 -13.70 -6.38 -30.21
CA LYS A 430 -15.06 -6.80 -29.84
C LYS A 430 -16.03 -6.49 -30.97
N TYR A 431 -17.03 -7.34 -31.13
CA TYR A 431 -18.04 -7.17 -32.17
C TYR A 431 -19.30 -6.53 -31.58
N CYS A 432 -19.79 -5.49 -32.24
CA CYS A 432 -21.04 -4.83 -31.87
C CYS A 432 -22.21 -5.80 -32.00
N SER A 433 -22.95 -6.02 -30.93
CA SER A 433 -24.10 -6.94 -30.92
C SER A 433 -25.25 -6.47 -31.81
N ARG A 434 -25.36 -5.17 -32.10
CA ARG A 434 -26.38 -4.60 -33.01
C ARG A 434 -25.98 -4.63 -34.48
N CYS A 435 -24.74 -4.29 -34.83
CA CYS A 435 -24.34 -4.12 -36.23
C CYS A 435 -23.24 -5.08 -36.72
N GLY A 436 -22.73 -5.94 -35.84
CA GLY A 436 -21.73 -6.97 -36.15
C GLY A 436 -20.36 -6.45 -36.53
N LYS A 437 -20.10 -5.14 -36.42
CA LYS A 437 -18.81 -4.56 -36.79
C LYS A 437 -17.75 -4.75 -35.71
N PRO A 438 -16.48 -4.94 -36.10
CA PRO A 438 -15.36 -4.94 -35.17
C PRO A 438 -15.16 -3.54 -34.62
N ASN A 439 -14.89 -3.48 -33.32
CA ASN A 439 -14.55 -2.27 -32.57
C ASN A 439 -13.37 -2.63 -31.65
N PRO A 440 -12.53 -1.67 -31.27
CA PRO A 440 -11.55 -1.88 -30.20
C PRO A 440 -12.24 -2.42 -28.94
N LYS A 441 -11.63 -3.35 -28.17
CA LYS A 441 -12.26 -3.81 -26.90
C LYS A 441 -12.48 -2.64 -25.94
N SER A 442 -11.62 -1.63 -26.00
CA SER A 442 -11.70 -0.36 -25.28
C SER A 442 -12.88 0.53 -25.67
N ALA A 443 -13.52 0.32 -26.83
CA ALA A 443 -14.54 1.24 -27.35
C ALA A 443 -15.78 1.33 -26.45
N LYS A 444 -16.17 2.53 -26.01
CA LYS A 444 -17.41 2.74 -25.24
C LYS A 444 -18.66 2.57 -26.11
N TYR A 445 -18.59 3.05 -27.34
CA TYR A 445 -19.67 2.97 -28.33
C TYR A 445 -19.19 2.26 -29.59
N CYS A 446 -20.12 1.65 -30.31
CA CYS A 446 -19.82 1.14 -31.63
C CYS A 446 -19.52 2.31 -32.58
N ILE A 447 -18.32 2.32 -33.16
CA ILE A 447 -17.86 3.32 -34.12
C ILE A 447 -18.79 3.47 -35.33
N LYS A 448 -19.58 2.44 -35.64
CA LYS A 448 -20.52 2.44 -36.76
C LYS A 448 -21.94 2.86 -36.39
N CYS A 449 -22.51 2.31 -35.32
CA CYS A 449 -23.94 2.47 -35.02
C CYS A 449 -24.25 3.19 -33.71
N GLY A 450 -23.22 3.65 -32.99
CA GLY A 450 -23.35 4.36 -31.72
C GLY A 450 -23.89 3.50 -30.58
N GLN A 451 -24.07 2.20 -30.76
CA GLN A 451 -24.53 1.32 -29.68
C GLN A 451 -23.50 1.31 -28.56
N GLU A 452 -23.93 1.63 -27.36
CA GLU A 452 -23.11 1.51 -26.16
C GLU A 452 -22.79 0.04 -25.85
N PHE A 453 -21.53 -0.24 -25.54
CA PHE A 453 -21.07 -1.58 -25.19
C PHE A 453 -21.24 -1.91 -23.71
N TRP A 454 -21.50 -0.90 -22.88
CA TRP A 454 -21.55 -1.01 -21.42
C TRP A 454 -22.98 -0.85 -20.91
N MET A 455 -23.55 -1.94 -20.39
CA MET A 455 -24.50 -1.95 -19.28
C MET A 455 -23.99 -2.97 -18.27
#